data_AF-K9AX52-F1
#
_entry.id   AF-K9AX52-F1
#
_cell.length_a   1.000
_cell.length_b   1.000
_cell.length_c   1.000
_cell.angle_alpha   90.00
_cell.angle_beta   90.00
_cell.angle_gamma   90.00
#
_symmetry.space_group_name_H-M   'P 1'
#
loop_
_entity.id
_entity.type
_entity.pdbx_description
1 polymer ?
#
loop_
_entity_poly.entity_id
_entity_poly.type
_entity_poly.pdbx_seq_one_letter_code
_entity_poly.pdbx_strand_id
1 'polypeptide(L)'
;MPHTRPSTDLPLTRTHARIWFALQALAGAAWWFGVFTVPGIRTATLGSLEPVVVAVFDIPLFVLASAAVALGVRLAVWVVVPWTILVALGMTVYATVTTEAGLGAVAMIAAAVASTIAGALMLAGRIPTERLLFGPFAFSSSRTEDERSLLMRTGIQLVCFWGVFLVIIPWIISALEERWGLEVKFPVLVVLAGFALLVLASALGIWSAVTMARYGGGTPLPAEMPNRLVDDGPYRFLRNPMAVAGVAQGVAIGMFIDSWLVIAYALAGSLLWNWMIRPLEEADLRDRFGADFDDYSAEVACWVPKPRSTARSESD
;
A
#
# COMPACT_ATOMS: atom_id res chain seq x y z
N MET A 1 36.88 -8.56 -12.32
CA MET A 1 36.52 -8.51 -10.88
C MET A 1 35.06 -8.10 -10.79
N PRO A 2 34.17 -8.89 -10.17
CA PRO A 2 32.79 -8.49 -10.01
C PRO A 2 32.71 -7.43 -8.90
N HIS A 3 32.30 -6.22 -9.27
CA HIS A 3 31.94 -5.18 -8.31
C HIS A 3 30.64 -5.60 -7.61
N THR A 4 30.74 -6.22 -6.45
CA THR A 4 29.63 -6.30 -5.50
C THR A 4 29.42 -4.90 -4.91
N ARG A 5 28.62 -4.06 -5.59
CA ARG A 5 28.13 -2.82 -5.00
C ARG A 5 27.01 -3.18 -4.01
N PRO A 6 26.97 -2.54 -2.82
CA PRO A 6 25.97 -2.86 -1.81
C PRO A 6 24.61 -2.41 -2.33
N SER A 7 23.67 -3.35 -2.45
CA SER A 7 22.25 -3.04 -2.63
C SER A 7 21.79 -2.24 -1.40
N THR A 8 21.62 -0.93 -1.55
CA THR A 8 20.98 -0.07 -0.54
C THR A 8 19.46 -0.25 -0.57
N ASP A 9 19.01 -1.49 -0.55
CA ASP A 9 17.66 -1.84 -0.11
C ASP A 9 17.85 -2.36 1.29
N LEU A 10 17.38 -1.65 2.31
CA LEU A 10 17.34 -2.18 3.68
C LEU A 10 16.47 -3.44 3.61
N PRO A 11 17.05 -4.65 3.61
CA PRO A 11 16.23 -5.84 3.46
C PRO A 11 15.40 -5.91 4.73
N LEU A 12 14.07 -5.90 4.62
CA LEU A 12 13.21 -6.12 5.76
C LEU A 12 13.63 -7.46 6.38
N THR A 13 14.25 -7.39 7.55
CA THR A 13 14.79 -8.55 8.27
C THR A 13 13.82 -9.01 9.36
N ARG A 14 14.05 -10.21 9.89
CA ARG A 14 13.34 -10.70 11.09
C ARG A 14 13.39 -9.74 12.27
N THR A 15 14.40 -8.88 12.36
CA THR A 15 14.48 -7.83 13.39
C THR A 15 13.32 -6.84 13.28
N HIS A 16 12.94 -6.45 12.06
CA HIS A 16 11.80 -5.55 11.84
C HIS A 16 10.48 -6.21 12.26
N ALA A 17 10.31 -7.50 11.99
CA ALA A 17 9.15 -8.26 12.49
C ALA A 17 9.11 -8.28 14.03
N ARG A 18 10.25 -8.49 14.70
CA ARG A 18 10.32 -8.47 16.17
C ARG A 18 9.99 -7.09 16.74
N ILE A 19 10.46 -6.01 16.11
CA ILE A 19 10.14 -4.64 16.48
C ILE A 19 8.63 -4.40 16.32
N TRP A 20 8.03 -4.82 15.21
CA TRP A 20 6.58 -4.73 15.02
C TRP A 20 5.81 -5.43 16.15
N PHE A 21 6.13 -6.69 16.45
CA PHE A 21 5.43 -7.41 17.52
C PHE A 21 5.69 -6.82 18.92
N ALA A 22 6.85 -6.21 19.14
CA ALA A 22 7.10 -5.46 20.38
C ALA A 22 6.19 -4.23 20.49
N LEU A 23 6.10 -3.44 19.42
CA LEU A 23 5.22 -2.29 19.34
C LEU A 23 3.75 -2.70 19.48
N GLN A 24 3.33 -3.79 18.84
CA GLN A 24 1.99 -4.33 18.94
C GLN A 24 1.65 -4.77 20.36
N ALA A 25 2.57 -5.45 21.06
CA ALA A 25 2.37 -5.84 22.45
C ALA A 25 2.23 -4.61 23.37
N LEU A 26 3.10 -3.62 23.20
CA LEU A 26 3.07 -2.38 24.00
C LEU A 26 1.80 -1.57 23.72
N ALA A 27 1.44 -1.41 22.44
CA ALA A 27 0.23 -0.71 22.03
C ALA A 27 -1.03 -1.43 22.52
N GLY A 28 -1.10 -2.76 22.40
CA GLY A 28 -2.20 -3.57 22.91
C GLY A 28 -2.34 -3.49 24.44
N ALA A 29 -1.23 -3.53 25.18
CA ALA A 29 -1.23 -3.37 26.63
C ALA A 29 -1.69 -1.96 27.05
N ALA A 30 -1.19 -0.92 26.38
CA ALA A 30 -1.59 0.46 26.62
C ALA A 30 -3.07 0.69 26.28
N TRP A 31 -3.56 0.08 25.19
CA TRP A 31 -4.97 0.16 24.81
C TRP A 31 -5.87 -0.54 25.83
N TRP A 32 -5.52 -1.76 26.29
CA TRP A 32 -6.29 -2.45 27.34
C TRP A 32 -6.33 -1.65 28.64
N PHE A 33 -5.19 -1.05 29.04
CA PHE A 33 -5.18 -0.12 30.16
C PHE A 33 -6.13 1.07 29.92
N GLY A 34 -6.12 1.64 28.72
CA GLY A 34 -7.04 2.69 28.30
C GLY A 34 -8.51 2.29 28.35
N VAL A 35 -8.85 1.07 27.93
CA VAL A 35 -10.23 0.54 27.98
C VAL A 35 -10.78 0.49 29.40
N PHE A 36 -9.95 0.16 30.39
CA PHE A 36 -10.38 0.10 31.79
C PHE A 36 -10.34 1.46 32.52
N THR A 37 -9.59 2.43 32.01
CA THR A 37 -9.37 3.73 32.68
C THR A 37 -10.12 4.89 32.04
N VAL A 38 -10.37 4.84 30.73
CA VAL A 38 -10.95 5.93 29.94
C VAL A 38 -12.22 5.44 29.24
N PRO A 39 -13.42 5.86 29.71
CA PRO A 39 -14.68 5.42 29.14
C PRO A 39 -14.82 5.69 27.64
N GLY A 40 -14.26 6.81 27.15
CA GLY A 40 -14.28 7.15 25.73
C GLY A 40 -13.51 6.18 24.84
N ILE A 41 -12.39 5.61 25.33
CA ILE A 41 -11.66 4.57 24.59
C ILE A 41 -12.54 3.33 24.50
N ARG A 42 -13.09 2.88 25.63
CA ARG A 42 -13.97 1.72 25.69
C ARG A 42 -15.15 1.84 24.73
N THR A 43 -15.90 2.94 24.77
CA THR A 43 -17.08 3.10 23.91
C THR A 43 -16.68 3.18 22.43
N ALA A 44 -15.60 3.88 22.10
CA ALA A 44 -15.19 4.05 20.71
C ALA A 44 -14.60 2.78 20.09
N THR A 45 -13.96 1.90 20.89
CA THR A 45 -13.28 0.69 20.36
C THR A 45 -13.94 -0.63 20.70
N LEU A 46 -14.80 -0.69 21.72
CA LEU A 46 -15.51 -1.92 22.13
C LEU A 46 -17.03 -1.75 22.15
N GLY A 47 -17.55 -0.51 22.17
CA GLY A 47 -18.99 -0.28 22.24
C GLY A 47 -19.61 -0.91 23.49
N SER A 48 -20.65 -1.71 23.27
CA SER A 48 -21.37 -2.47 24.30
C SER A 48 -20.73 -3.79 24.69
N LEU A 49 -19.62 -4.21 24.06
CA LEU A 49 -18.92 -5.43 24.45
C LEU A 49 -18.44 -5.36 25.90
N GLU A 50 -18.56 -6.49 26.59
CA GLU A 50 -18.09 -6.63 27.97
C GLU A 50 -16.55 -6.71 27.99
N PRO A 51 -15.83 -5.70 28.51
CA PRO A 51 -14.38 -5.62 28.36
C PRO A 51 -13.64 -6.76 29.04
N VAL A 52 -14.17 -7.25 30.18
CA VAL A 52 -13.54 -8.33 30.94
C VAL A 52 -13.52 -9.62 30.13
N VAL A 53 -14.64 -9.97 29.48
CA VAL A 53 -14.74 -11.18 28.66
C VAL A 53 -13.76 -11.11 27.49
N VAL A 54 -13.71 -9.98 26.79
CA VAL A 54 -12.80 -9.79 25.66
C VAL A 54 -11.33 -9.81 26.14
N ALA A 55 -11.02 -9.15 27.27
CA ALA A 55 -9.67 -9.08 27.83
C ALA A 55 -9.10 -10.46 28.21
N VAL A 56 -9.94 -11.36 28.76
CA VAL A 56 -9.52 -12.71 29.17
C VAL A 56 -8.93 -13.49 28.02
N PHE A 57 -9.44 -13.31 26.80
CA PHE A 57 -8.88 -13.96 25.61
C PHE A 57 -7.82 -13.12 24.92
N ASP A 58 -8.06 -11.81 24.79
CA ASP A 58 -7.21 -10.95 23.99
C ASP A 58 -5.87 -10.65 24.67
N ILE A 59 -5.82 -10.46 25.99
CA ILE A 59 -4.54 -10.21 26.67
C ILE A 59 -3.56 -11.38 26.47
N PRO A 60 -3.94 -12.66 26.69
CA PRO A 60 -3.03 -13.77 26.41
C PRO A 60 -2.71 -13.97 24.93
N LEU A 61 -3.72 -13.94 24.06
CA LEU A 61 -3.59 -14.38 22.66
C LEU A 61 -3.10 -13.27 21.72
N PHE A 62 -3.31 -12.01 22.09
CA PHE A 62 -2.83 -10.84 21.35
C PHE A 62 -1.60 -10.23 22.03
N VAL A 63 -1.72 -9.74 23.26
CA VAL A 63 -0.65 -8.96 23.92
C VAL A 63 0.54 -9.83 24.30
N LEU A 64 0.32 -10.90 25.07
CA LEU A 64 1.39 -11.77 25.54
C LEU A 64 2.00 -12.59 24.40
N ALA A 65 1.18 -13.07 23.46
CA ALA A 65 1.69 -13.76 22.28
C ALA A 65 2.55 -12.82 21.40
N SER A 66 2.15 -11.55 21.21
CA SER A 66 2.99 -10.55 20.52
C SER A 66 4.32 -10.35 21.25
N ALA A 67 4.30 -10.21 22.58
CA ALA A 67 5.52 -10.08 23.38
C ALA A 67 6.43 -11.32 23.25
N ALA A 68 5.85 -12.53 23.22
CA ALA A 68 6.60 -13.76 23.02
C ALA A 68 7.30 -13.79 21.64
N VAL A 69 6.63 -13.36 20.57
CA VAL A 69 7.26 -13.24 19.24
C VAL A 69 8.40 -12.22 19.27
N ALA A 70 8.20 -11.06 19.91
CA ALA A 70 9.23 -10.03 20.05
C ALA A 70 10.48 -10.55 20.79
N LEU A 71 10.29 -11.37 21.82
CA LEU A 71 11.37 -12.03 22.57
C LEU A 71 12.03 -13.20 21.83
N GLY A 72 11.49 -13.60 20.67
CA GLY A 72 12.09 -14.58 19.76
C GLY A 72 11.38 -15.93 19.71
N VAL A 73 10.25 -16.10 20.40
CA VAL A 73 9.44 -17.33 20.35
C VAL A 73 8.67 -17.38 19.03
N ARG A 74 9.28 -17.95 17.99
CA ARG A 74 8.71 -17.99 16.62
C ARG A 74 7.37 -18.69 16.53
N LEU A 75 7.15 -19.73 17.33
CA LEU A 75 5.90 -20.50 17.31
C LEU A 75 4.69 -19.66 17.76
N ALA A 76 4.90 -18.60 18.55
CA ALA A 76 3.82 -17.71 18.96
C ALA A 76 3.19 -16.94 17.79
N VAL A 77 3.87 -16.85 16.63
CA VAL A 77 3.30 -16.28 15.39
C VAL A 77 2.02 -17.03 14.97
N TRP A 78 2.00 -18.35 15.15
CA TRP A 78 0.85 -19.20 14.83
C TRP A 78 -0.34 -19.01 15.78
N VAL A 79 -0.15 -18.27 16.87
CA VAL A 79 -1.21 -17.89 17.80
C VAL A 79 -1.65 -16.47 17.52
N VAL A 80 -0.71 -15.52 17.58
CA VAL A 80 -1.01 -14.08 17.51
C VAL A 80 -1.58 -13.67 16.16
N VAL A 81 -1.05 -14.19 15.03
CA VAL A 81 -1.51 -13.76 13.70
C VAL A 81 -2.93 -14.25 13.42
N PRO A 82 -3.25 -15.55 13.56
CA PRO A 82 -4.63 -16.01 13.38
C PRO A 82 -5.60 -15.37 14.36
N TRP A 83 -5.20 -15.16 15.63
CA TRP A 83 -6.02 -14.47 16.62
C TRP A 83 -6.32 -13.03 16.21
N THR A 84 -5.30 -12.27 15.78
CA THR A 84 -5.48 -10.87 15.34
C THR A 84 -6.42 -10.79 14.14
N ILE A 85 -6.30 -11.71 13.18
CA ILE A 85 -7.22 -11.80 12.03
C ILE A 85 -8.64 -12.14 12.48
N LEU A 86 -8.81 -13.11 13.39
CA LEU A 86 -10.11 -13.49 13.93
C LEU A 86 -10.80 -12.32 14.62
N VAL A 87 -10.06 -11.59 15.48
CA VAL A 87 -10.60 -10.41 16.17
C VAL A 87 -10.90 -9.30 15.17
N ALA A 88 -10.06 -9.06 14.16
CA ALA A 88 -10.36 -8.07 13.11
C ALA A 88 -11.65 -8.40 12.35
N LEU A 89 -11.84 -9.66 11.96
CA LEU A 89 -13.08 -10.12 11.31
C LEU A 89 -14.28 -10.00 12.25
N GLY A 90 -14.14 -10.45 13.50
CA GLY A 90 -15.18 -10.35 14.52
C GLY A 90 -15.60 -8.91 14.78
N MET A 91 -14.64 -8.00 14.94
CA MET A 91 -14.88 -6.57 15.14
C MET A 91 -15.49 -5.92 13.90
N THR A 92 -15.07 -6.31 12.70
CA THR A 92 -15.66 -5.83 11.44
C THR A 92 -17.14 -6.20 11.36
N VAL A 93 -17.47 -7.47 11.62
CA VAL A 93 -18.86 -7.94 11.64
C VAL A 93 -19.65 -7.26 12.75
N TYR A 94 -19.11 -7.20 13.96
CA TYR A 94 -19.74 -6.57 15.10
C TYR A 94 -20.04 -5.10 14.84
N ALA A 95 -19.06 -4.31 14.37
CA ALA A 95 -19.23 -2.90 14.06
C ALA A 95 -20.23 -2.68 12.91
N THR A 96 -20.24 -3.56 11.92
CA THR A 96 -21.19 -3.46 10.80
C THR A 96 -22.62 -3.81 11.24
N VAL A 97 -22.81 -4.78 12.13
CA VAL A 97 -24.14 -5.19 12.61
C VAL A 97 -24.68 -4.19 13.64
N THR A 98 -23.86 -3.81 14.61
CA THR A 98 -24.28 -3.02 15.78
C THR A 98 -24.10 -1.52 15.59
N THR A 99 -23.34 -1.08 14.58
CA THR A 99 -22.94 0.34 14.37
C THR A 99 -22.10 0.94 15.50
N GLU A 100 -21.55 0.09 16.38
CA GLU A 100 -20.67 0.49 17.47
C GLU A 100 -19.21 0.09 17.18
N ALA A 101 -18.27 0.55 18.02
CA ALA A 101 -16.88 0.09 18.02
C ALA A 101 -16.12 0.26 16.69
N GLY A 102 -16.52 1.23 15.86
CA GLY A 102 -15.92 1.46 14.55
C GLY A 102 -14.40 1.62 14.57
N LEU A 103 -13.87 2.40 15.52
CA LEU A 103 -12.42 2.58 15.66
C LEU A 103 -11.71 1.27 16.04
N GLY A 104 -12.38 0.40 16.80
CA GLY A 104 -11.87 -0.94 17.14
C GLY A 104 -11.74 -1.83 15.91
N ALA A 105 -12.74 -1.82 15.01
CA ALA A 105 -12.68 -2.55 13.74
C ALA A 105 -11.51 -2.07 12.87
N VAL A 106 -11.37 -0.75 12.67
CA VAL A 106 -10.26 -0.17 11.89
C VAL A 106 -8.90 -0.52 12.49
N ALA A 107 -8.73 -0.36 13.80
CA ALA A 107 -7.48 -0.67 14.49
C ALA A 107 -7.10 -2.15 14.34
N MET A 108 -8.06 -3.06 14.48
CA MET A 108 -7.80 -4.49 14.36
C MET A 108 -7.56 -4.93 12.92
N ILE A 109 -8.22 -4.35 11.92
CA ILE A 109 -7.88 -4.59 10.50
C ILE A 109 -6.44 -4.19 10.21
N ALA A 110 -6.03 -2.98 10.64
CA ALA A 110 -4.67 -2.50 10.47
C ALA A 110 -3.65 -3.42 11.18
N ALA A 111 -3.93 -3.80 12.43
CA ALA A 111 -3.10 -4.73 13.19
C ALA A 111 -3.01 -6.11 12.53
N ALA A 112 -4.11 -6.64 11.96
CA ALA A 112 -4.15 -7.92 11.28
C ALA A 112 -3.31 -7.93 10.00
N VAL A 113 -3.43 -6.89 9.16
CA VAL A 113 -2.62 -6.74 7.94
C VAL A 113 -1.14 -6.69 8.30
N ALA A 114 -0.76 -5.83 9.25
CA ALA A 114 0.64 -5.67 9.65
C ALA A 114 1.17 -6.92 10.37
N SER A 115 0.38 -7.57 11.23
CA SER A 115 0.70 -8.87 11.84
C SER A 115 0.91 -9.97 10.82
N THR A 116 0.13 -9.99 9.74
CA THR A 116 0.28 -10.98 8.66
C THR A 116 1.60 -10.78 7.93
N ILE A 117 1.93 -9.53 7.59
CA ILE A 117 3.19 -9.18 6.92
C ILE A 117 4.39 -9.49 7.84
N ALA A 118 4.33 -9.05 9.10
CA ALA A 118 5.38 -9.29 10.09
C ALA A 118 5.53 -10.78 10.43
N GLY A 119 4.42 -11.52 10.50
CA GLY A 119 4.39 -12.96 10.73
C GLY A 119 5.03 -13.74 9.58
N ALA A 120 4.68 -13.40 8.34
CA ALA A 120 5.33 -13.95 7.15
C ALA A 120 6.84 -13.67 7.17
N LEU A 121 7.23 -12.45 7.49
CA LEU A 121 8.64 -12.05 7.61
C LEU A 121 9.38 -12.81 8.74
N MET A 122 8.73 -13.04 9.88
CA MET A 122 9.29 -13.78 11.01
C MET A 122 9.53 -15.25 10.67
N LEU A 123 8.57 -15.89 9.98
CA LEU A 123 8.63 -17.31 9.61
C LEU A 123 9.56 -17.57 8.42
N ALA A 124 9.35 -16.85 7.31
CA ALA A 124 10.09 -17.07 6.07
C ALA A 124 11.45 -16.33 6.04
N GLY A 125 11.68 -15.35 6.91
CA GLY A 125 12.89 -14.52 6.91
C GLY A 125 12.95 -13.47 5.79
N ARG A 126 12.00 -13.50 4.87
CA ARG A 126 11.71 -12.52 3.82
C ARG A 126 10.20 -12.46 3.62
N ILE A 127 9.69 -11.36 3.08
CA ILE A 127 8.30 -11.32 2.62
C ILE A 127 8.27 -12.05 1.27
N PRO A 128 7.40 -13.06 1.06
CA PRO A 128 7.34 -13.82 -0.20
C PRO A 128 6.66 -12.98 -1.28
N THR A 129 7.25 -11.84 -1.64
CA THR A 129 6.70 -10.90 -2.62
C THR A 129 6.69 -11.48 -4.03
N GLU A 130 7.54 -12.49 -4.29
CA GLU A 130 7.52 -13.24 -5.55
C GLU A 130 6.17 -13.96 -5.74
N ARG A 131 5.46 -14.27 -4.65
CA ARG A 131 4.13 -14.88 -4.74
C ARG A 131 3.02 -13.91 -5.14
N LEU A 132 3.21 -12.61 -4.91
CA LEU A 132 2.27 -11.57 -5.37
C LEU A 132 2.29 -11.40 -6.89
N LEU A 133 3.36 -11.83 -7.55
CA LEU A 133 3.53 -11.80 -9.00
C LEU A 133 3.01 -13.06 -9.71
N PHE A 134 2.38 -14.02 -9.02
CA PHE A 134 1.73 -15.16 -9.68
C PHE A 134 0.29 -14.82 -10.10
N GLY A 135 -0.08 -15.12 -11.35
CA GLY A 135 -1.43 -14.94 -11.89
C GLY A 135 -1.54 -13.76 -12.88
N PRO A 136 -2.61 -12.95 -12.88
CA PRO A 136 -2.82 -11.86 -13.84
C PRO A 136 -1.82 -10.69 -13.71
N PHE A 137 -0.94 -10.73 -12.70
CA PHE A 137 0.13 -9.75 -12.45
C PHE A 137 1.54 -10.28 -12.77
N ALA A 138 1.65 -11.47 -13.37
CA ALA A 138 2.93 -12.00 -13.83
C ALA A 138 3.51 -11.14 -14.95
N PHE A 139 4.82 -10.86 -14.88
CA PHE A 139 5.51 -10.12 -15.92
C PHE A 139 5.61 -10.97 -17.19
N SER A 140 4.95 -10.55 -18.26
CA SER A 140 5.10 -11.16 -19.58
C SER A 140 5.49 -10.14 -20.64
N SER A 141 6.43 -10.51 -21.51
CA SER A 141 6.82 -9.72 -22.68
C SER A 141 5.71 -9.78 -23.73
N SER A 142 5.32 -8.63 -24.29
CA SER A 142 4.34 -8.58 -25.37
C SER A 142 4.89 -9.24 -26.66
N ARG A 143 4.03 -9.99 -27.36
CA ARG A 143 4.23 -10.32 -28.77
C ARG A 143 3.76 -9.14 -29.62
N THR A 144 4.47 -8.87 -30.70
CA THR A 144 4.21 -7.79 -31.66
C THR A 144 2.76 -7.83 -32.16
N GLU A 145 1.91 -6.94 -31.63
CA GLU A 145 0.52 -6.74 -32.06
C GLU A 145 0.30 -5.30 -32.55
N ASP A 146 -0.72 -5.11 -33.39
CA ASP A 146 -1.11 -3.84 -34.02
C ASP A 146 -1.39 -2.73 -32.99
N GLU A 147 -0.90 -1.51 -33.24
CA GLU A 147 -0.91 -0.34 -32.31
C GLU A 147 -2.33 -0.03 -31.80
N ARG A 148 -3.33 -0.21 -32.66
CA ARG A 148 -4.74 0.06 -32.35
C ARG A 148 -5.33 -0.93 -31.34
N SER A 149 -4.92 -2.20 -31.42
CA SER A 149 -5.33 -3.25 -30.47
C SER A 149 -4.67 -3.05 -29.11
N LEU A 150 -3.41 -2.61 -29.10
CA LEU A 150 -2.66 -2.28 -27.88
C LEU A 150 -3.32 -1.13 -27.11
N LEU A 151 -3.68 -0.04 -27.80
CA LEU A 151 -4.36 1.12 -27.22
C LEU A 151 -5.74 0.75 -26.65
N MET A 152 -6.52 -0.08 -27.37
CA MET A 152 -7.83 -0.52 -26.92
C MET A 152 -7.75 -1.39 -25.66
N ARG A 153 -6.83 -2.36 -25.62
CA ARG A 153 -6.62 -3.21 -24.43
C ARG A 153 -6.15 -2.39 -23.23
N THR A 154 -5.20 -1.49 -23.44
CA THR A 154 -4.72 -0.55 -22.41
C THR A 154 -5.88 0.28 -21.85
N GLY A 155 -6.76 0.79 -22.72
CA GLY A 155 -7.95 1.54 -22.33
C GLY A 155 -8.93 0.72 -21.49
N ILE A 156 -9.27 -0.50 -21.92
CA ILE A 156 -10.16 -1.40 -21.18
C ILE A 156 -9.57 -1.72 -19.80
N GLN A 157 -8.26 -2.04 -19.75
CA GLN A 157 -7.60 -2.39 -18.51
C GLN A 157 -7.49 -1.20 -17.55
N LEU A 158 -7.23 0.01 -18.05
CA LEU A 158 -7.30 1.25 -17.28
C LEU A 158 -8.70 1.47 -16.70
N VAL A 159 -9.75 1.33 -17.51
CA VAL A 159 -11.14 1.50 -17.06
C VAL A 159 -11.51 0.47 -16.00
N CYS A 160 -11.16 -0.81 -16.19
CA CYS A 160 -11.39 -1.85 -15.19
C CYS A 160 -10.61 -1.57 -13.89
N PHE A 161 -9.33 -1.21 -14.00
CA PHE A 161 -8.48 -0.90 -12.84
C PHE A 161 -9.02 0.32 -12.09
N TRP A 162 -9.33 1.42 -12.78
CA TRP A 162 -9.90 2.62 -12.18
C TRP A 162 -11.28 2.33 -11.58
N GLY A 163 -12.13 1.60 -12.30
CA GLY A 163 -13.45 1.20 -11.79
C GLY A 163 -13.37 0.47 -10.45
N VAL A 164 -12.43 -0.49 -10.32
CA VAL A 164 -12.27 -1.23 -9.07
C VAL A 164 -11.63 -0.36 -7.97
N PHE A 165 -10.45 0.21 -8.24
CA PHE A 165 -9.62 0.86 -7.21
C PHE A 165 -10.04 2.28 -6.87
N LEU A 166 -10.68 2.99 -7.80
CA LEU A 166 -11.07 4.39 -7.65
C LEU A 166 -12.59 4.58 -7.49
N VAL A 167 -13.41 3.54 -7.72
CA VAL A 167 -14.87 3.63 -7.55
C VAL A 167 -15.39 2.58 -6.57
N ILE A 168 -15.25 1.28 -6.88
CA ILE A 168 -15.86 0.21 -6.09
C ILE A 168 -15.27 0.14 -4.68
N ILE A 169 -13.94 0.09 -4.56
CA ILE A 169 -13.28 0.02 -3.24
C ILE A 169 -13.56 1.27 -2.40
N PRO A 170 -13.38 2.50 -2.92
CA PRO A 170 -13.73 3.71 -2.17
C PRO A 170 -15.20 3.76 -1.75
N TRP A 171 -16.12 3.32 -2.60
CA TRP A 171 -17.54 3.26 -2.27
C TRP A 171 -17.82 2.30 -1.11
N ILE A 172 -17.22 1.10 -1.12
CA ILE A 172 -17.35 0.13 -0.02
C ILE A 172 -16.77 0.72 1.27
N ILE A 173 -15.57 1.31 1.21
CA ILE A 173 -14.91 1.90 2.38
C ILE A 173 -15.75 3.04 2.96
N SER A 174 -16.26 3.93 2.12
CA SER A 174 -17.12 5.04 2.56
C SER A 174 -18.43 4.53 3.18
N ALA A 175 -19.05 3.49 2.63
CA ALA A 175 -20.25 2.89 3.20
C ALA A 175 -19.98 2.24 4.57
N LEU A 176 -18.81 1.61 4.74
CA LEU A 176 -18.38 1.08 6.04
C LEU A 176 -18.05 2.21 7.02
N GLU A 177 -17.40 3.28 6.58
CA GLU A 177 -17.09 4.46 7.40
C GLU A 177 -18.36 5.07 8.00
N GLU A 178 -19.39 5.29 7.19
CA GLU A 178 -20.70 5.75 7.63
C GLU A 178 -21.35 4.75 8.59
N ARG A 179 -21.35 3.46 8.23
CA ARG A 179 -21.96 2.41 9.05
C ARG A 179 -21.29 2.25 10.42
N TRP A 180 -19.99 2.53 10.50
CA TRP A 180 -19.19 2.44 11.72
C TRP A 180 -19.20 3.74 12.54
N GLY A 181 -19.94 4.77 12.11
CA GLY A 181 -20.03 6.05 12.81
C GLY A 181 -18.73 6.83 12.82
N LEU A 182 -17.89 6.66 11.77
CA LEU A 182 -16.57 7.28 11.65
C LEU A 182 -16.54 8.44 10.65
N GLU A 183 -17.71 8.89 10.19
CA GLU A 183 -17.81 9.93 9.17
C GLU A 183 -17.23 11.26 9.67
N VAL A 184 -16.43 11.90 8.82
CA VAL A 184 -15.88 13.23 9.08
C VAL A 184 -16.15 14.09 7.86
N LYS A 185 -17.05 15.07 7.99
CA LYS A 185 -17.32 16.02 6.91
C LYS A 185 -16.15 16.98 6.74
N PHE A 186 -15.62 17.09 5.53
CA PHE A 186 -14.55 18.03 5.25
C PHE A 186 -15.11 19.40 4.84
N PRO A 187 -14.34 20.48 5.06
CA PRO A 187 -14.67 21.78 4.52
C PRO A 187 -14.79 21.74 2.99
N VAL A 188 -15.68 22.54 2.41
CA VAL A 188 -15.89 22.59 0.95
C VAL A 188 -14.59 22.83 0.16
N LEU A 189 -13.65 23.59 0.73
CA LEU A 189 -12.34 23.83 0.11
C LEU A 189 -11.52 22.54 -0.07
N VAL A 190 -11.63 21.60 0.87
CA VAL A 190 -10.97 20.28 0.79
C VAL A 190 -11.61 19.44 -0.31
N VAL A 191 -12.93 19.43 -0.42
CA VAL A 191 -13.65 18.73 -1.50
C VAL A 191 -13.26 19.28 -2.88
N LEU A 192 -13.22 20.61 -3.03
CA LEU A 192 -12.79 21.28 -4.26
C LEU A 192 -11.32 20.99 -4.59
N ALA A 193 -10.44 21.00 -3.59
CA ALA A 193 -9.04 20.62 -3.75
C ALA A 193 -8.91 19.15 -4.16
N GLY A 194 -9.73 18.25 -3.60
CA GLY A 194 -9.83 16.86 -4.00
C GLY A 194 -10.22 16.72 -5.46
N PHE A 195 -11.25 17.42 -5.93
CA PHE A 195 -11.63 17.42 -7.34
C PHE A 195 -10.51 17.93 -8.26
N ALA A 196 -9.88 19.05 -7.91
CA ALA A 196 -8.76 19.59 -8.67
C ALA A 196 -7.57 18.62 -8.72
N LEU A 197 -7.24 17.99 -7.58
CA LEU A 197 -6.19 16.98 -7.49
C LEU A 197 -6.53 15.74 -8.35
N LEU A 198 -7.78 15.30 -8.36
CA LEU A 198 -8.24 14.17 -9.17
C LEU A 198 -8.03 14.44 -10.66
N VAL A 199 -8.38 15.63 -11.13
CA VAL A 199 -8.19 16.05 -12.54
C VAL A 199 -6.71 16.07 -12.89
N LEU A 200 -5.87 16.69 -12.06
CA LEU A 200 -4.43 16.79 -12.31
C LEU A 200 -3.74 15.41 -12.26
N ALA A 201 -4.09 14.57 -11.28
CA ALA A 201 -3.54 13.23 -11.15
C ALA A 201 -3.99 12.32 -12.31
N SER A 202 -5.25 12.44 -12.76
CA SER A 202 -5.75 11.72 -13.93
C SER A 202 -5.05 12.16 -15.21
N ALA A 203 -4.79 13.47 -15.39
CA ALA A 203 -4.02 13.98 -16.51
C ALA A 203 -2.58 13.43 -16.51
N LEU A 204 -1.92 13.37 -15.34
CA LEU A 204 -0.60 12.74 -15.20
C LEU A 204 -0.63 11.25 -15.53
N GLY A 205 -1.64 10.52 -15.05
CA GLY A 205 -1.82 9.09 -15.33
C GLY A 205 -2.00 8.82 -16.82
N ILE A 206 -2.87 9.59 -17.49
CA ILE A 206 -3.10 9.50 -18.94
C ILE A 206 -1.83 9.86 -19.70
N TRP A 207 -1.14 10.95 -19.33
CA TRP A 207 0.12 11.33 -19.96
C TRP A 207 1.17 10.21 -19.85
N SER A 208 1.29 9.60 -18.67
CA SER A 208 2.20 8.49 -18.42
C SER A 208 1.86 7.25 -19.23
N ALA A 209 0.58 6.89 -19.34
CA ALA A 209 0.12 5.77 -20.14
C ALA A 209 0.36 5.99 -21.64
N VAL A 210 0.08 7.19 -22.15
CA VAL A 210 0.33 7.57 -23.55
C VAL A 210 1.82 7.55 -23.88
N THR A 211 2.67 8.08 -22.99
CA THR A 211 4.12 8.04 -23.18
C THR A 211 4.66 6.61 -23.20
N MET A 212 4.20 5.73 -22.29
CA MET A 212 4.55 4.30 -22.32
C MET A 212 4.14 3.63 -23.63
N ALA A 213 2.91 3.85 -24.08
CA ALA A 213 2.41 3.24 -25.31
C ALA A 213 3.19 3.72 -26.55
N ARG A 214 3.54 5.01 -26.62
CA ARG A 214 4.24 5.60 -27.78
C ARG A 214 5.72 5.27 -27.85
N TYR A 215 6.43 5.31 -26.72
CA TYR A 215 7.90 5.21 -26.68
C TYR A 215 8.40 3.86 -26.15
N GLY A 216 7.57 3.12 -25.41
CA GLY A 216 7.95 1.86 -24.77
C GLY A 216 7.73 0.61 -25.61
N GLY A 217 6.89 0.66 -26.66
CA GLY A 217 6.56 -0.52 -27.49
C GLY A 217 5.85 -1.64 -26.71
N GLY A 218 5.06 -1.26 -25.70
CA GLY A 218 4.29 -2.12 -24.78
C GLY A 218 3.29 -1.27 -23.95
N THR A 219 2.57 -1.87 -23.01
CA THR A 219 1.57 -1.19 -22.15
C THR A 219 2.07 -0.98 -20.72
N PRO A 220 1.46 -0.07 -19.95
CA PRO A 220 1.80 0.19 -18.55
C PRO A 220 1.52 -0.94 -17.56
N LEU A 221 1.01 -2.10 -17.99
CA LEU A 221 0.57 -3.16 -17.08
C LEU A 221 1.52 -4.36 -17.11
N PRO A 222 1.66 -5.10 -15.98
CA PRO A 222 2.63 -6.20 -15.83
C PRO A 222 2.60 -7.23 -16.96
N ALA A 223 1.42 -7.46 -17.54
CA ALA A 223 1.21 -8.46 -18.59
C ALA A 223 1.80 -8.08 -19.97
N GLU A 224 2.15 -6.82 -20.24
CA GLU A 224 2.64 -6.38 -21.56
C GLU A 224 3.72 -5.27 -21.43
N MET A 225 4.76 -5.50 -20.63
CA MET A 225 5.77 -4.49 -20.31
C MET A 225 6.54 -3.92 -21.53
N PRO A 226 7.00 -2.65 -21.48
CA PRO A 226 7.81 -2.01 -22.52
C PRO A 226 9.05 -2.81 -22.91
N ASN A 227 9.37 -2.83 -24.20
CA ASN A 227 10.58 -3.45 -24.77
C ASN A 227 11.80 -2.50 -24.74
N ARG A 228 11.59 -1.23 -24.35
CA ARG A 228 12.61 -0.19 -24.25
C ARG A 228 12.40 0.59 -22.95
N LEU A 229 13.50 1.02 -22.33
CA LEU A 229 13.45 1.93 -21.20
C LEU A 229 12.86 3.28 -21.67
N VAL A 230 11.78 3.72 -21.03
CA VAL A 230 11.10 4.99 -21.37
C VAL A 230 11.57 6.06 -20.40
N ASP A 231 12.34 7.02 -20.90
CA ASP A 231 12.87 8.17 -20.15
C ASP A 231 12.22 9.51 -20.58
N ASP A 232 11.23 9.46 -21.46
CA ASP A 232 10.59 10.62 -22.06
C ASP A 232 9.30 11.06 -21.32
N GLY A 233 8.75 12.23 -21.69
CA GLY A 233 7.48 12.72 -21.14
C GLY A 233 7.50 12.91 -19.62
N PRO A 234 6.60 12.30 -18.82
CA PRO A 234 6.63 12.40 -17.36
C PRO A 234 7.74 11.54 -16.73
N TYR A 235 8.23 10.51 -17.44
CA TYR A 235 9.29 9.63 -16.95
C TYR A 235 10.64 10.35 -16.81
N ARG A 236 10.85 11.46 -17.53
CA ARG A 236 12.02 12.32 -17.36
C ARG A 236 12.12 13.00 -15.98
N PHE A 237 11.01 13.04 -15.23
CA PHE A 237 10.92 13.70 -13.93
C PHE A 237 10.78 12.71 -12.77
N LEU A 238 10.06 11.61 -13.01
CA LEU A 238 9.71 10.61 -12.01
C LEU A 238 9.88 9.23 -12.63
N ARG A 239 10.50 8.29 -11.91
CA ARG A 239 10.63 6.91 -12.42
C ARG A 239 9.31 6.16 -12.48
N ASN A 240 8.38 6.48 -11.59
CA ASN A 240 7.06 5.87 -11.58
C ASN A 240 5.94 6.93 -11.45
N PRO A 241 5.70 7.74 -12.51
CA PRO A 241 4.69 8.78 -12.49
C PRO A 241 3.27 8.20 -12.42
N MET A 242 3.06 6.95 -12.84
CA MET A 242 1.79 6.25 -12.69
C MET A 242 1.48 5.87 -11.25
N ALA A 243 2.46 5.41 -10.48
CA ALA A 243 2.29 5.17 -9.05
C ALA A 243 1.95 6.48 -8.33
N VAL A 244 2.64 7.58 -8.65
CA VAL A 244 2.32 8.91 -8.10
C VAL A 244 0.89 9.33 -8.46
N ALA A 245 0.48 9.16 -9.72
CA ALA A 245 -0.87 9.45 -10.17
C ALA A 245 -1.91 8.62 -9.40
N GLY A 246 -1.72 7.30 -9.28
CA GLY A 246 -2.67 6.41 -8.61
C GLY A 246 -2.85 6.75 -7.13
N VAL A 247 -1.76 7.05 -6.42
CA VAL A 247 -1.83 7.46 -5.00
C VAL A 247 -2.55 8.80 -4.86
N ALA A 248 -2.20 9.77 -5.71
CA ALA A 248 -2.86 11.08 -5.71
C ALA A 248 -4.36 10.97 -6.06
N GLN A 249 -4.75 10.09 -6.98
CA GLN A 249 -6.15 9.81 -7.31
C GLN A 249 -6.90 9.21 -6.12
N GLY A 250 -6.32 8.24 -5.42
CA GLY A 250 -6.93 7.64 -4.23
C GLY A 250 -7.15 8.67 -3.11
N VAL A 251 -6.14 9.50 -2.82
CA VAL A 251 -6.26 10.61 -1.85
C VAL A 251 -7.32 11.62 -2.30
N ALA A 252 -7.31 12.00 -3.57
CA ALA A 252 -8.27 12.94 -4.14
C ALA A 252 -9.72 12.46 -4.02
N ILE A 253 -9.97 11.16 -4.24
CA ILE A 253 -11.30 10.58 -4.07
C ILE A 253 -11.73 10.61 -2.62
N GLY A 254 -10.86 10.23 -1.68
CA GLY A 254 -11.18 10.33 -0.25
C GLY A 254 -11.51 11.76 0.19
N MET A 255 -10.79 12.75 -0.33
CA MET A 255 -11.13 14.18 -0.12
C MET A 255 -12.48 14.57 -0.76
N PHE A 256 -12.78 14.04 -1.95
CA PHE A 256 -13.97 14.39 -2.71
C PHE A 256 -15.26 13.80 -2.11
N ILE A 257 -15.19 12.61 -1.51
CA ILE A 257 -16.33 11.90 -0.93
C ILE A 257 -16.42 12.01 0.60
N ASP A 258 -15.64 12.91 1.22
CA ASP A 258 -15.57 13.08 2.68
C ASP A 258 -15.21 11.78 3.46
N SER A 259 -14.29 10.97 2.93
CA SER A 259 -13.85 9.73 3.58
C SER A 259 -12.36 9.74 3.88
N TRP A 260 -12.04 9.84 5.17
CA TRP A 260 -10.66 9.76 5.64
C TRP A 260 -10.12 8.32 5.59
N LEU A 261 -10.98 7.30 5.68
CA LEU A 261 -10.55 5.90 5.52
C LEU A 261 -10.10 5.61 4.09
N VAL A 262 -10.70 6.23 3.08
CA VAL A 262 -10.23 6.12 1.69
C VAL A 262 -8.86 6.78 1.52
N ILE A 263 -8.63 7.93 2.15
CA ILE A 263 -7.30 8.56 2.18
C ILE A 263 -6.29 7.62 2.85
N ALA A 264 -6.62 7.08 4.02
CA ALA A 264 -5.77 6.14 4.76
C ALA A 264 -5.47 4.89 3.93
N TYR A 265 -6.47 4.34 3.24
CA TYR A 265 -6.33 3.22 2.31
C TYR A 265 -5.34 3.53 1.18
N ALA A 266 -5.47 4.69 0.52
CA ALA A 266 -4.57 5.09 -0.57
C ALA A 266 -3.12 5.24 -0.11
N LEU A 267 -2.91 5.87 1.06
CA LEU A 267 -1.58 6.06 1.65
C LEU A 267 -0.97 4.73 2.13
N ALA A 268 -1.76 3.88 2.79
CA ALA A 268 -1.30 2.55 3.21
C ALA A 268 -0.95 1.67 2.01
N GLY A 269 -1.78 1.68 0.96
CA GLY A 269 -1.51 0.99 -0.30
C GLY A 269 -0.25 1.49 -0.99
N SER A 270 -0.03 2.81 -1.02
CA SER A 270 1.21 3.43 -1.52
C SER A 270 2.45 2.92 -0.79
N LEU A 271 2.38 2.88 0.54
CA LEU A 271 3.48 2.39 1.36
C LEU A 271 3.73 0.91 1.10
N LEU A 272 2.70 0.07 1.10
CA LEU A 272 2.84 -1.35 0.79
C LEU A 272 3.47 -1.56 -0.59
N TRP A 273 3.00 -0.84 -1.60
CA TRP A 273 3.56 -0.91 -2.95
C TRP A 273 5.03 -0.47 -3.00
N ASN A 274 5.38 0.64 -2.34
CA ASN A 274 6.76 1.16 -2.31
C ASN A 274 7.75 0.17 -1.69
N TRP A 275 7.34 -0.58 -0.66
CA TRP A 275 8.22 -1.48 0.07
C TRP A 275 8.21 -2.91 -0.47
N MET A 276 7.11 -3.35 -1.10
CA MET A 276 6.94 -4.75 -1.53
C MET A 276 7.04 -4.94 -3.04
N ILE A 277 6.51 -4.00 -3.83
CA ILE A 277 6.37 -4.15 -5.28
C ILE A 277 7.47 -3.39 -6.02
N ARG A 278 7.71 -2.13 -5.66
CA ARG A 278 8.74 -1.30 -6.29
C ARG A 278 10.13 -1.97 -6.32
N PRO A 279 10.65 -2.62 -5.26
CA PRO A 279 11.95 -3.27 -5.34
C PRO A 279 12.00 -4.41 -6.36
N LEU A 280 10.89 -5.14 -6.54
CA LEU A 280 10.78 -6.19 -7.54
C LEU A 280 10.73 -5.61 -8.96
N GLU A 281 9.96 -4.55 -9.16
CA GLU A 281 9.91 -3.84 -10.44
C GLU A 281 11.28 -3.25 -10.82
N GLU A 282 11.97 -2.59 -9.88
CA GLU A 282 13.30 -2.02 -10.14
C GLU A 282 14.36 -3.11 -10.34
N ALA A 283 14.23 -4.28 -9.71
CA ALA A 283 15.10 -5.43 -9.95
C ALA A 283 14.88 -6.02 -11.36
N ASP A 284 13.62 -6.23 -11.79
CA ASP A 284 13.32 -6.68 -13.16
C ASP A 284 13.83 -5.70 -14.22
N LEU A 285 13.60 -4.41 -14.01
CA LEU A 285 14.11 -3.37 -14.92
C LEU A 285 15.64 -3.38 -15.01
N ARG A 286 16.33 -3.58 -13.87
CA ARG A 286 17.79 -3.68 -13.85
C ARG A 286 18.29 -4.95 -14.54
N ASP A 287 17.63 -6.09 -14.33
CA ASP A 287 18.01 -7.36 -14.98
C ASP A 287 17.84 -7.27 -16.51
N ARG A 288 16.85 -6.52 -16.99
CA ARG A 288 16.55 -6.37 -18.42
C ARG A 288 17.38 -5.29 -19.12
N PHE A 289 17.60 -4.14 -18.49
CA PHE A 289 18.21 -2.97 -19.12
C PHE A 289 19.62 -2.66 -18.58
N GLY A 290 20.06 -3.29 -17.50
CA GLY A 290 21.43 -3.18 -16.99
C GLY A 290 21.87 -1.75 -16.69
N ALA A 291 23.00 -1.34 -17.28
CA ALA A 291 23.64 -0.04 -17.04
C ALA A 291 22.74 1.16 -17.41
N ASP A 292 21.93 1.03 -18.46
CA ASP A 292 21.03 2.11 -18.90
C ASP A 292 20.00 2.45 -17.81
N PHE A 293 19.50 1.43 -17.10
CA PHE A 293 18.60 1.64 -15.97
C PHE A 293 19.32 2.21 -14.74
N ASP A 294 20.56 1.79 -14.49
CA ASP A 294 21.35 2.33 -13.39
C ASP A 294 21.62 3.83 -13.58
N ASP A 295 22.03 4.25 -14.78
CA ASP A 295 22.25 5.65 -15.13
C ASP A 295 20.95 6.47 -15.01
N TYR A 296 19.85 5.95 -15.57
CA TYR A 296 18.52 6.57 -15.43
C TYR A 296 18.09 6.70 -13.96
N SER A 297 18.31 5.67 -13.14
CA SER A 297 17.94 5.66 -11.72
C SER A 297 18.76 6.61 -10.85
N ALA A 298 20.00 6.90 -11.27
CA ALA A 298 20.84 7.91 -10.65
C ALA A 298 20.28 9.32 -10.90
N GLU A 299 19.81 9.58 -12.11
CA GLU A 299 19.34 10.91 -12.53
C GLU A 299 17.89 11.20 -12.10
N VAL A 300 17.01 10.18 -12.09
CA VAL A 300 15.57 10.37 -11.85
C VAL A 300 15.14 9.71 -10.55
N ALA A 301 14.46 10.47 -9.68
CA ALA A 301 13.88 9.94 -8.44
C ALA A 301 12.56 9.22 -8.67
N CYS A 302 12.18 8.32 -7.75
CA CYS A 302 10.94 7.55 -7.88
C CYS A 302 9.68 8.39 -7.60
N TRP A 303 9.69 9.16 -6.51
CA TRP A 303 8.49 9.83 -5.97
C TRP A 303 8.47 11.35 -6.13
N VAL A 304 9.63 12.01 -5.99
CA VAL A 304 9.74 13.48 -6.00
C VAL A 304 10.84 13.87 -6.98
N PRO A 305 10.59 14.78 -7.94
CA PRO A 305 11.59 15.15 -8.93
C PRO A 305 12.86 15.70 -8.28
N LYS A 306 14.04 15.27 -8.77
CA LYS A 306 15.31 15.88 -8.36
C LYS A 306 15.49 17.20 -9.11
N PRO A 307 15.97 18.28 -8.45
CA PRO A 307 16.48 19.44 -9.17
C PRO A 307 17.61 18.97 -10.09
N ARG A 308 17.54 19.27 -11.39
CA ARG A 308 18.64 18.94 -12.31
C ARG A 308 19.90 19.68 -11.86
N SER A 309 20.96 18.93 -11.55
CA SER A 309 22.29 19.51 -11.44
C SER A 309 22.72 19.96 -12.83
N THR A 310 22.87 21.26 -13.05
CA THR A 310 23.29 21.89 -14.31
C THR A 310 24.76 21.62 -14.69
N ALA A 311 25.40 20.59 -14.15
CA ALA A 311 26.83 20.35 -14.30
C ALA A 311 27.25 19.64 -15.61
N ARG A 312 26.39 19.58 -16.64
CA ARG A 312 26.71 18.90 -17.90
C ARG A 312 26.41 19.75 -19.15
N SER A 313 26.67 21.05 -19.08
CA SER A 313 26.64 21.95 -20.25
C SER A 313 27.98 22.57 -20.63
N GLU A 314 29.11 22.10 -20.09
CA GLU A 314 30.45 22.57 -20.49
C GLU A 314 31.44 21.40 -20.46
N SER A 315 31.44 20.62 -21.53
CA SER A 315 32.65 19.95 -21.99
C SER A 315 32.54 19.84 -23.50
N ASP A 316 33.33 20.70 -24.14
CA ASP A 316 33.55 20.88 -25.58
C ASP A 316 33.59 19.59 -26.42
#